data_AF-A0A2N0NI11-F1
#
_entry.id   AF-A0A2N0NI11-F1
#
_cell.length_a   1.000
_cell.length_b   1.000
_cell.length_c   1.000
_cell.angle_alpha   90.00
_cell.angle_beta   90.00
_cell.angle_gamma   90.00
#
_symmetry.space_group_name_H-M   'P 1'
#
loop_
_entity.id
_entity.type
_entity.pdbx_description
1 polymer ?
#
loop_
_entity_poly.entity_id
_entity_poly.type
_entity_poly.pdbx_seq_one_letter_code
_entity_poly.pdbx_strand_id
1 'polypeptide(L)'
;MPKKQKTSSVFTRYNEYKDIFRVDDNVLFCNYCNISIDWKRKSTVDNHCKSQKHVIDVRSQKESQNKTQQLTLLCTQAVSESKKQLIEDQTFLLKKQNYLPSIFDKHFQSLKLFFDSKPVAIIMGKTTDDCARSVVNTLFCYRNETK
;
A
#
# COMPACT_ATOMS: atom_id res chain seq x y z
N MET A 1 64.19 25.50 -13.09
CA MET A 1 63.98 24.11 -12.63
C MET A 1 62.83 23.49 -13.41
N PRO A 2 62.99 22.30 -14.03
CA PRO A 2 61.88 21.67 -14.73
C PRO A 2 60.91 21.09 -13.70
N LYS A 3 59.64 21.50 -13.75
CA LYS A 3 58.58 20.96 -12.89
C LYS A 3 58.40 19.47 -13.25
N LYS A 4 58.72 18.57 -12.33
CA LYS A 4 58.41 17.13 -12.45
C LYS A 4 56.90 16.98 -12.73
N GLN A 5 56.55 16.52 -13.92
CA GLN A 5 55.16 16.28 -14.29
C GLN A 5 54.67 15.04 -13.52
N LYS A 6 53.67 15.21 -12.65
CA LYS A 6 52.96 14.08 -12.03
C LYS A 6 52.36 13.23 -13.15
N THR A 7 52.75 11.97 -13.24
CA THR A 7 52.14 10.98 -14.12
C THR A 7 50.71 10.71 -13.67
N SER A 8 49.76 11.44 -14.22
CA SER A 8 48.33 11.16 -14.04
C SER A 8 47.96 9.87 -14.77
N SER A 9 47.17 9.02 -14.13
CA SER A 9 46.57 7.82 -14.72
C SER A 9 45.04 7.97 -14.83
N VAL A 10 44.39 7.13 -15.63
CA VAL A 10 42.91 7.06 -15.74
C VAL A 10 42.28 6.95 -14.35
N PHE A 11 42.85 6.08 -13.51
CA PHE A 11 42.40 5.83 -12.14
C PHE A 11 42.52 7.06 -11.23
N THR A 12 43.43 7.98 -11.54
CA THR A 12 43.53 9.25 -10.80
C THR A 12 42.24 10.07 -10.99
N ARG A 13 41.72 10.15 -12.22
CA ARG A 13 40.47 10.86 -12.51
C ARG A 13 39.24 10.11 -12.03
N TYR A 14 39.23 8.79 -12.17
CA TYR A 14 38.16 7.97 -11.61
C TYR A 14 38.02 8.17 -10.09
N ASN A 15 39.12 8.13 -9.34
CA ASN A 15 39.08 8.34 -7.89
C ASN A 15 38.66 9.76 -7.48
N GLU A 16 38.96 10.77 -8.29
CA GLU A 16 38.49 12.16 -8.06
C GLU A 16 36.96 12.29 -8.21
N TYR A 17 36.31 11.42 -8.98
CA TYR A 17 34.89 11.53 -9.37
C TYR A 17 34.18 10.15 -9.36
N LYS A 18 34.36 9.40 -8.25
CA LYS A 18 34.01 7.97 -8.13
C LYS A 18 32.56 7.61 -8.48
N ASP A 19 31.62 8.51 -8.27
CA ASP A 19 30.18 8.28 -8.51
C ASP A 19 29.70 8.71 -9.91
N ILE A 20 30.61 9.27 -10.72
CA ILE A 20 30.27 9.86 -12.03
C ILE A 20 30.81 9.01 -13.18
N PHE A 21 32.01 8.45 -13.02
CA PHE A 21 32.68 7.72 -14.07
C PHE A 21 32.88 6.26 -13.72
N ARG A 22 33.04 5.45 -14.77
CA ARG A 22 33.57 4.08 -14.72
C ARG A 22 34.78 3.98 -15.64
N VAL A 23 35.62 2.97 -15.44
CA VAL A 23 36.80 2.72 -16.26
C VAL A 23 36.65 1.36 -16.90
N ASP A 24 36.63 1.34 -18.24
CA ASP A 24 36.60 0.13 -19.05
C ASP A 24 37.80 0.19 -20.01
N ASP A 25 38.68 -0.82 -20.02
CA ASP A 25 39.87 -0.91 -20.90
C ASP A 25 40.75 0.36 -20.94
N ASN A 26 41.04 0.95 -19.78
CA ASN A 26 41.79 2.21 -19.65
C ASN A 26 41.12 3.43 -20.31
N VAL A 27 39.82 3.37 -20.61
CA VAL A 27 38.98 4.47 -21.08
C VAL A 27 38.04 4.91 -19.95
N LEU A 28 37.93 6.22 -19.75
CA LEU A 28 37.04 6.80 -18.74
C LEU A 28 35.67 7.05 -19.36
N PHE A 29 34.61 6.40 -18.85
CA PHE A 29 33.24 6.56 -19.33
C PHE A 29 32.37 7.27 -18.29
N CYS A 30 31.49 8.17 -18.73
CA CYS A 30 30.46 8.75 -17.87
C CYS A 30 29.27 7.80 -17.71
N ASN A 31 28.83 7.57 -16.46
CA ASN A 31 27.67 6.71 -16.18
C ASN A 31 26.33 7.31 -16.61
N TYR A 32 26.23 8.64 -16.65
CA TYR A 32 25.01 9.36 -16.99
C TYR A 32 24.89 9.61 -18.49
N CYS A 33 25.97 10.08 -19.13
CA CYS A 33 25.97 10.43 -20.55
C CYS A 33 26.34 9.27 -21.47
N ASN A 34 26.86 8.17 -20.92
CA ASN A 34 27.33 6.99 -21.65
C ASN A 34 28.31 7.28 -22.80
N ILE A 35 29.23 8.22 -22.58
CA ILE A 35 30.28 8.59 -23.54
C ILE A 35 31.67 8.46 -22.91
N SER A 36 32.68 8.20 -23.74
CA SER A 36 34.09 8.22 -23.34
C SER A 36 34.59 9.66 -23.18
N ILE A 37 35.37 9.93 -22.12
CA ILE A 37 35.94 11.22 -21.80
C ILE A 37 37.48 11.11 -21.80
N ASP A 38 38.15 12.07 -22.44
CA ASP A 38 39.60 12.18 -22.36
C ASP A 38 40.03 12.63 -20.95
N TRP A 39 40.58 11.70 -20.20
CA TRP A 39 41.02 11.87 -18.81
C TRP A 39 42.38 12.57 -18.69
N LYS A 40 43.16 12.68 -19.79
CA LYS A 40 44.52 13.23 -19.79
C LYS A 40 44.56 14.67 -19.28
N ARG A 41 43.51 15.46 -19.57
CA ARG A 41 43.38 16.84 -19.12
C ARG A 41 42.25 16.97 -18.10
N LYS A 42 42.55 17.50 -16.91
CA LYS A 42 41.53 17.76 -15.87
C LYS A 42 40.39 18.64 -16.39
N SER A 43 40.74 19.69 -17.12
CA SER A 43 39.78 20.66 -17.66
C SER A 43 38.75 20.00 -18.58
N THR A 44 39.12 18.96 -19.33
CA THR A 44 38.17 18.21 -20.18
C THR A 44 37.13 17.50 -19.33
N VAL A 45 37.57 16.83 -18.26
CA VAL A 45 36.69 16.14 -17.30
C VAL A 45 35.79 17.14 -16.56
N ASP A 46 36.36 18.24 -16.08
CA ASP A 46 35.62 19.30 -15.38
C ASP A 46 34.58 19.96 -16.29
N ASN A 47 34.94 20.26 -17.54
CA ASN A 47 34.02 20.85 -18.51
C ASN A 47 32.89 19.89 -18.87
N HIS A 48 33.17 18.58 -18.96
CA HIS A 48 32.14 17.57 -19.15
C HIS A 48 31.13 17.59 -17.98
N CYS A 49 31.59 17.53 -16.74
CA CYS A 49 30.73 17.54 -15.55
C CYS A 49 29.88 18.82 -15.44
N LYS A 50 30.41 19.96 -15.94
CA LYS A 50 29.70 21.26 -15.96
C LYS A 50 28.83 21.46 -17.19
N SER A 51 28.91 20.57 -18.19
CA SER A 51 28.14 20.72 -19.43
C SER A 51 26.64 20.59 -19.15
N GLN A 52 25.82 21.38 -19.86
CA GLN A 52 24.36 21.32 -19.71
C GLN A 52 23.82 19.92 -19.94
N LYS A 53 24.36 19.19 -20.94
CA LYS A 53 23.98 17.81 -21.24
C LYS A 53 24.15 16.90 -20.02
N HIS A 54 25.31 16.92 -19.39
CA HIS A 54 25.58 16.10 -18.19
C HIS A 54 24.62 16.44 -17.05
N VAL A 55 24.38 17.73 -16.79
CA VAL A 55 23.49 18.17 -15.72
C VAL A 55 22.05 17.71 -15.96
N ILE A 56 21.57 17.76 -17.20
CA ILE A 56 20.24 17.28 -17.59
C ILE A 56 20.15 15.76 -17.39
N ASP A 57 21.10 14.99 -17.93
CA ASP A 57 21.11 13.52 -17.84
C ASP A 57 21.13 13.04 -16.37
N VAL A 58 21.94 13.69 -15.51
CA VAL A 58 21.99 13.40 -14.07
C VAL A 58 20.64 13.65 -13.40
N ARG A 59 19.97 14.77 -13.72
CA ARG A 59 18.65 15.09 -13.15
C ARG A 59 17.61 14.06 -13.60
N SER A 60 17.54 13.77 -14.89
CA SER A 60 16.58 12.82 -15.45
C SER A 60 16.75 11.42 -14.85
N GLN A 61 17.98 10.95 -14.65
CA GLN A 61 18.21 9.64 -14.06
C GLN A 61 17.84 9.58 -12.57
N LYS A 62 18.17 10.64 -11.80
CA LYS A 62 17.74 10.76 -10.39
C LYS A 62 16.23 10.82 -10.24
N GLU A 63 15.54 11.54 -11.12
CA GLU A 63 14.08 11.60 -11.14
C GLU A 63 13.45 10.24 -11.43
N SER A 64 13.98 9.50 -12.42
CA SER A 64 13.53 8.14 -12.71
C SER A 64 13.72 7.20 -11.52
N GLN A 65 14.87 7.26 -10.83
CA GLN A 65 15.11 6.47 -9.62
C GLN A 65 14.12 6.82 -8.49
N ASN A 66 13.87 8.11 -8.26
CA ASN A 66 12.89 8.55 -7.26
C ASN A 66 11.47 8.06 -7.57
N LYS A 67 11.06 8.12 -8.85
CA LYS A 67 9.75 7.59 -9.29
C LYS A 67 9.62 6.09 -9.03
N THR A 68 10.66 5.30 -9.33
CA THR A 68 10.67 3.85 -9.07
C THR A 68 10.61 3.52 -7.57
N GLN A 69 11.31 4.29 -6.73
CA GLN A 69 11.27 4.13 -5.27
C GLN A 69 9.87 4.44 -4.72
N GLN A 70 9.24 5.53 -5.16
CA GLN A 70 7.86 5.86 -4.77
C GLN A 70 6.86 4.78 -5.23
N LEU A 71 7.01 4.25 -6.44
CA LEU A 71 6.14 3.19 -6.96
C LEU A 71 6.24 1.90 -6.11
N THR A 72 7.44 1.53 -5.69
CA THR A 72 7.67 0.35 -4.82
C THR A 72 7.01 0.51 -3.46
N LEU A 73 7.09 1.71 -2.86
CA LEU A 73 6.45 2.02 -1.58
C LEU A 73 4.92 1.94 -1.67
N LEU A 74 4.33 2.59 -2.68
CA LEU A 74 2.88 2.58 -2.91
C LEU A 74 2.34 1.17 -3.14
N CYS A 75 3.06 0.36 -3.93
CA CYS A 75 2.67 -1.02 -4.19
C CYS A 75 2.70 -1.87 -2.91
N THR A 76 3.73 -1.69 -2.07
CA THR A 76 3.84 -2.40 -0.78
C THR A 76 2.71 -2.00 0.18
N GLN A 77 2.38 -0.71 0.23
CA GLN A 77 1.26 -0.20 1.02
C GLN A 77 -0.07 -0.81 0.56
N ALA A 78 -0.37 -0.80 -0.74
CA ALA A 78 -1.60 -1.37 -1.27
C ALA A 78 -1.74 -2.88 -0.96
N VAL A 79 -0.65 -3.64 -1.02
CA VAL A 79 -0.64 -5.06 -0.62
C VAL A 79 -0.90 -5.20 0.89
N SER A 80 -0.30 -4.35 1.72
CA SER A 80 -0.50 -4.38 3.17
C SER A 80 -1.96 -4.06 3.56
N GLU A 81 -2.57 -3.08 2.90
CA GLU A 81 -3.98 -2.72 3.08
C GLU A 81 -4.91 -3.84 2.66
N SER A 82 -4.65 -4.45 1.50
CA SER A 82 -5.44 -5.60 1.02
C SER A 82 -5.39 -6.78 2.01
N LYS A 83 -4.21 -7.08 2.57
CA LYS A 83 -4.06 -8.12 3.60
C LYS A 83 -4.80 -7.76 4.89
N LYS A 84 -4.75 -6.49 5.31
CA LYS A 84 -5.48 -6.01 6.48
C LYS A 84 -6.99 -6.19 6.31
N GLN A 85 -7.53 -5.81 5.15
CA GLN A 85 -8.96 -5.97 4.84
C GLN A 85 -9.39 -7.44 4.94
N LEU A 86 -8.59 -8.36 4.37
CA LEU A 86 -8.89 -9.80 4.42
C LEU A 86 -8.94 -10.32 5.86
N ILE A 87 -8.00 -9.89 6.71
CA ILE A 87 -7.99 -10.26 8.14
C ILE A 87 -9.25 -9.74 8.84
N GLU A 88 -9.62 -8.48 8.61
CA GLU A 88 -10.82 -7.87 9.21
C GLU A 88 -12.09 -8.62 8.79
N ASP A 89 -12.23 -8.92 7.50
CA ASP A 89 -13.37 -9.66 6.95
C ASP A 89 -13.47 -11.07 7.56
N GLN A 90 -12.34 -11.79 7.65
CA GLN A 90 -12.29 -13.11 8.27
C GLN A 90 -12.70 -13.07 9.76
N THR A 91 -12.28 -12.01 10.47
CA THR A 91 -12.63 -11.82 11.89
C THR A 91 -14.13 -11.54 12.07
N PHE A 92 -14.73 -10.75 11.17
CA PHE A 92 -16.17 -10.47 11.18
C PHE A 92 -17.00 -11.74 10.92
N LEU A 93 -16.61 -12.55 9.95
CA LEU A 93 -17.30 -13.81 9.64
C LEU A 93 -17.23 -14.80 10.81
N LEU A 94 -16.07 -14.93 11.46
CA LEU A 94 -15.91 -15.76 12.66
C LEU A 94 -16.81 -15.30 13.81
N LYS A 95 -16.93 -13.99 14.05
CA LYS A 95 -17.86 -13.45 15.04
C LYS A 95 -19.31 -13.78 14.68
N LYS A 96 -19.71 -13.60 13.43
CA LYS A 96 -21.08 -13.94 12.97
C LYS A 96 -21.38 -15.43 13.14
N GLN A 97 -20.41 -16.30 12.87
CA GLN A 97 -20.61 -17.75 12.92
C GLN A 97 -20.62 -18.32 14.34
N ASN A 98 -19.79 -17.80 15.26
CA ASN A 98 -19.67 -18.38 16.60
C ASN A 98 -20.47 -17.63 17.67
N TYR A 99 -20.50 -16.29 17.60
CA TYR A 99 -21.12 -15.48 18.64
C TYR A 99 -22.63 -15.36 18.44
N LEU A 100 -23.07 -15.08 17.21
CA LEU A 100 -24.49 -14.81 16.92
C LEU A 100 -25.42 -16.00 17.27
N PRO A 101 -25.10 -17.25 16.88
CA PRO A 101 -25.93 -18.39 17.26
C PRO A 101 -26.01 -18.58 18.77
N SER A 102 -24.88 -18.43 19.48
CA SER A 102 -24.86 -18.58 20.93
C SER A 102 -25.73 -17.54 21.67
N ILE A 103 -25.79 -16.30 21.15
CA ILE A 103 -26.65 -15.24 21.69
C ILE A 103 -28.11 -15.53 21.34
N PHE A 104 -28.39 -15.91 20.09
CA PHE A 104 -29.73 -16.28 19.66
C PHE A 104 -30.29 -17.43 20.50
N ASP A 105 -29.52 -18.50 20.69
CA ASP A 105 -29.92 -19.66 21.48
C ASP A 105 -30.20 -19.28 22.94
N LYS A 106 -29.38 -18.42 23.54
CA LYS A 106 -29.63 -17.90 24.90
C LYS A 106 -30.94 -17.13 24.99
N HIS A 107 -31.20 -16.23 24.04
CA HIS A 107 -32.46 -15.48 24.00
C HIS A 107 -33.66 -16.40 23.73
N PHE A 108 -33.51 -17.35 22.81
CA PHE A 108 -34.54 -18.34 22.50
C PHE A 108 -34.89 -19.19 23.72
N GLN A 109 -33.89 -19.71 24.45
CA GLN A 109 -34.13 -20.49 25.66
C GLN A 109 -34.78 -19.65 26.76
N SER A 110 -34.36 -18.39 26.92
CA SER A 110 -34.97 -17.46 27.87
C SER A 110 -36.44 -17.19 27.55
N LEU A 111 -36.77 -16.93 26.28
CA LEU A 111 -38.15 -16.75 25.83
C LEU A 111 -38.97 -18.03 26.00
N LYS A 112 -38.39 -19.19 25.65
CA LYS A 112 -39.03 -20.49 25.80
C LYS A 112 -39.40 -20.75 27.26
N LEU A 113 -38.47 -20.55 28.20
CA LEU A 113 -38.73 -20.64 29.65
C LEU A 113 -39.73 -19.60 30.13
N PHE A 114 -39.69 -18.39 29.58
CA PHE A 114 -40.61 -17.32 29.96
C PHE A 114 -42.06 -17.67 29.61
N PHE A 115 -42.29 -18.29 28.46
CA PHE A 115 -43.62 -18.69 28.00
C PHE A 115 -44.02 -20.12 28.39
N ASP A 116 -43.10 -20.91 28.96
CA ASP A 116 -43.35 -22.31 29.29
C ASP A 116 -44.54 -22.48 30.24
N SER A 117 -45.52 -23.26 29.80
CA SER A 117 -46.78 -23.53 30.52
C SER A 117 -47.61 -22.27 30.88
N LYS A 118 -47.43 -21.15 30.16
CA LYS A 118 -48.20 -19.91 30.38
C LYS A 118 -49.12 -19.59 29.20
N PRO A 119 -50.37 -19.16 29.44
CA PRO A 119 -51.24 -18.74 28.36
C PRO A 119 -50.74 -17.42 27.75
N VAL A 120 -50.54 -17.41 26.43
CA VAL A 120 -50.15 -16.24 25.64
C VAL A 120 -51.23 -16.00 24.60
N ALA A 121 -51.69 -14.76 24.48
CA ALA A 121 -52.58 -14.37 23.40
C ALA A 121 -51.76 -13.94 22.19
N ILE A 122 -52.08 -14.50 21.02
CA ILE A 122 -51.46 -14.13 19.75
C ILE A 122 -52.51 -13.40 18.92
N ILE A 123 -52.24 -12.16 18.56
CA ILE A 123 -53.11 -11.36 17.69
C ILE A 123 -52.43 -11.27 16.33
N MET A 124 -53.07 -11.83 15.30
CA MET A 124 -52.60 -11.75 13.92
C MET A 124 -53.48 -10.81 13.12
N GLY A 125 -52.89 -9.76 12.56
CA GLY A 125 -53.57 -8.81 11.69
C GLY A 125 -52.89 -8.75 10.33
N LYS A 126 -53.68 -8.80 9.25
CA LYS A 126 -53.16 -8.54 7.89
C LYS A 126 -53.31 -7.06 7.58
N THR A 127 -52.22 -6.43 7.18
CA THR A 127 -52.19 -5.05 6.70
C THR A 127 -51.54 -5.00 5.31
N THR A 128 -51.55 -3.83 4.70
CA THR A 128 -50.85 -3.57 3.45
C THR A 128 -49.82 -2.47 3.72
N ASP A 129 -48.57 -2.65 3.31
CA ASP A 129 -47.54 -1.61 3.45
C ASP A 129 -47.69 -0.51 2.39
N ASP A 130 -46.87 0.54 2.49
CA ASP A 130 -46.85 1.68 1.57
C ASP A 130 -46.46 1.29 0.13
N CYS A 131 -45.98 0.06 -0.07
CA CYS A 131 -45.63 -0.53 -1.35
C CYS A 131 -46.72 -1.50 -1.88
N ALA A 132 -47.93 -1.48 -1.31
CA ALA A 132 -49.06 -2.36 -1.65
C ALA A 132 -48.80 -3.86 -1.40
N ARG A 133 -47.82 -4.23 -0.57
CA ARG A 133 -47.53 -5.63 -0.23
C ARG A 133 -48.30 -6.04 1.01
N SER A 134 -48.78 -7.29 1.01
CA SER A 134 -49.43 -7.89 2.17
C SER A 134 -48.42 -8.08 3.29
N VAL A 135 -48.69 -7.51 4.46
CA VAL A 135 -47.91 -7.68 5.69
C VAL A 135 -48.79 -8.39 6.72
N VAL A 136 -48.19 -9.32 7.48
CA VAL A 136 -48.84 -9.97 8.62
C VAL A 136 -48.16 -9.49 9.88
N ASN A 137 -48.90 -8.76 10.71
CA ASN A 137 -48.46 -8.31 12.01
C ASN A 137 -48.85 -9.36 13.05
N THR A 138 -47.87 -9.83 13.81
CA THR A 138 -48.08 -10.79 14.90
C THR A 138 -47.73 -10.11 16.21
N LEU A 139 -48.73 -9.92 17.07
CA LEU A 139 -48.58 -9.30 18.38
C LEU A 139 -48.71 -10.36 19.48
N PHE A 140 -47.81 -10.34 20.45
CA PHE A 140 -47.84 -11.24 21.61
C PHE A 140 -48.31 -10.46 22.83
N CYS A 141 -49.41 -10.91 23.45
CA CYS A 141 -49.93 -10.32 24.68
C CYS A 141 -49.85 -11.33 25.84
N TYR A 142 -49.28 -10.89 26.95
CA TYR A 142 -49.12 -11.69 28.16
C TYR A 142 -49.48 -10.84 29.38
N ARG A 143 -50.44 -11.28 30.20
CA ARG A 143 -50.93 -10.56 31.40
C ARG A 143 -51.36 -9.10 31.14
N ASN A 144 -52.01 -8.83 30.01
CA ASN A 144 -52.42 -7.49 29.58
C ASN A 144 -51.27 -6.51 29.33
N GLU A 145 -50.02 -7.00 29.31
CA GLU A 145 -48.87 -6.28 28.80
C GLU A 145 -48.62 -6.71 27.35
N THR A 146 -48.49 -5.75 26.45
CA THR A 146 -48.15 -5.97 25.04
C THR A 146 -46.66 -5.73 24.85
N LYS A 147 -45.98 -6.66 24.16
CA LYS A 147 -44.58 -6.52 23.76
C LYS A 147 -44.40 -6.80 22.28
#